data_AF-A0A0B6ZIS7-F1
#
_entry.id   AF-A0A0B6ZIS7-F1
#
_cell.length_a   1.000
_cell.length_b   1.000
_cell.length_c   1.000
_cell.angle_alpha   90.00
_cell.angle_beta   90.00
_cell.angle_gamma   90.00
#
_symmetry.space_group_name_H-M   'P 1'
#
loop_
_entity.id
_entity.type
_entity.pdbx_description
1 polymer ?
#
loop_
_entity_poly.entity_id
_entity_poly.type
_entity_poly.pdbx_seq_one_letter_code
_entity_poly.pdbx_strand_id
1 'polypeptide(L)'
;QLQKENLRFESDRVVWFFPSSLAELLEIRRAHPDCKLIAGNTEIGVESKLKKMIYPVLVSVTRIPQLMKIEMTETGIQIGASLPLSKVDAVFKSAVNKLPEYKTKTFVAFIEMLRWFAGHQIRSVACLAGNIMTASPISDLNPLLLACKAVLEVIDTDGNTRQVTMDENFF
;
A
#
# COMPACT_ATOMS: atom_id res chain seq x y z
N GLN A 1 8.25 -14.41 -17.76
CA GLN A 1 8.05 -15.80 -17.27
C GLN A 1 7.98 -15.88 -15.74
N LEU A 2 8.82 -15.18 -14.95
CA LEU A 2 8.82 -15.24 -13.46
C LEU A 2 7.64 -14.57 -12.70
N GLN A 3 6.67 -13.95 -13.38
CA GLN A 3 5.60 -13.19 -12.71
C GLN A 3 4.51 -14.06 -12.06
N LYS A 4 4.43 -15.35 -12.41
CA LYS A 4 3.38 -16.27 -11.94
C LYS A 4 3.88 -17.35 -10.97
N GLU A 5 5.17 -17.34 -10.64
CA GLU A 5 5.77 -18.34 -9.77
C GLU A 5 6.09 -17.75 -8.40
N ASN A 6 5.84 -18.54 -7.37
CA ASN A 6 6.24 -18.22 -6.00
C ASN A 6 7.74 -18.38 -5.87
N LEU A 7 8.39 -17.35 -5.32
CA LEU A 7 9.81 -17.43 -5.00
C LEU A 7 10.01 -17.38 -3.48
N ARG A 8 11.00 -18.13 -3.02
CA ARG A 8 11.49 -18.09 -1.65
C ARG A 8 13.00 -17.94 -1.72
N PHE A 9 13.51 -16.90 -1.06
CA PHE A 9 14.94 -16.70 -0.87
C PHE A 9 15.25 -16.85 0.61
N GLU A 10 16.32 -17.55 0.93
CA GLU A 10 16.65 -17.86 2.31
C GLU A 10 18.14 -17.66 2.56
N SER A 11 18.41 -17.13 3.74
CA SER A 11 19.74 -16.97 4.33
C SER A 11 19.66 -17.32 5.81
N ASP A 12 20.80 -17.38 6.48
CA ASP A 12 20.85 -17.69 7.92
C ASP A 12 20.08 -16.70 8.82
N ARG A 13 19.70 -15.53 8.28
CA ARG A 13 19.07 -14.45 9.06
C ARG A 13 17.66 -14.08 8.61
N VAL A 14 17.33 -14.29 7.33
CA VAL A 14 16.09 -13.82 6.73
C VAL A 14 15.60 -14.82 5.69
N VAL A 15 14.29 -15.10 5.75
CA VAL A 15 13.52 -15.75 4.70
C VAL A 15 12.66 -14.69 4.02
N TRP A 16 12.71 -14.63 2.69
CA TRP A 16 11.94 -13.69 1.90
C TRP A 16 11.06 -14.42 0.88
N PHE A 17 9.75 -14.32 1.08
CA PHE A 17 8.73 -14.86 0.19
C PHE A 17 8.26 -13.84 -0.86
N PHE A 18 7.97 -14.31 -2.07
CA PHE A 18 7.37 -13.57 -3.16
C PHE A 18 6.14 -14.34 -3.67
N PRO A 19 5.01 -14.31 -2.94
CA PRO A 19 3.76 -14.90 -3.39
C PRO A 19 3.28 -14.25 -4.68
N SER A 20 2.61 -15.04 -5.52
CA SER A 20 2.03 -14.59 -6.78
C SER A 20 0.52 -14.33 -6.70
N SER A 21 -0.11 -14.78 -5.60
CA SER A 21 -1.55 -14.66 -5.35
C SER A 21 -1.87 -14.19 -3.93
N LEU A 22 -3.11 -13.74 -3.75
CA LEU A 22 -3.62 -13.37 -2.43
C LEU A 22 -3.72 -14.58 -1.50
N ALA A 23 -4.15 -15.74 -2.00
CA ALA A 23 -4.28 -16.95 -1.19
C ALA A 23 -2.95 -17.36 -0.55
N GLU A 24 -1.87 -17.36 -1.33
CA GLU A 24 -0.52 -17.69 -0.83
C GLU A 24 -0.02 -16.66 0.19
N LEU A 25 -0.31 -15.37 -0.02
CA LEU A 25 -0.01 -14.34 0.97
C LEU A 25 -0.69 -14.64 2.31
N LEU A 26 -1.98 -15.02 2.28
CA LEU A 26 -2.73 -15.35 3.48
C LEU A 26 -2.20 -16.61 4.17
N GLU A 27 -1.80 -17.64 3.42
CA GLU A 27 -1.16 -18.84 3.96
C GLU A 27 0.18 -18.51 4.64
N ILE A 28 1.05 -17.72 3.99
CA ILE A 28 2.31 -17.28 4.58
C ILE A 28 2.05 -16.43 5.84
N ARG A 29 1.06 -15.54 5.81
CA ARG A 29 0.68 -14.70 6.95
C ARG A 29 0.10 -15.51 8.12
N ARG A 30 -0.59 -16.63 7.83
CA ARG A 30 -1.06 -17.59 8.83
C ARG A 30 0.10 -18.36 9.45
N ALA A 31 1.04 -18.83 8.63
CA ALA A 31 2.22 -19.57 9.10
C ALA A 31 3.24 -18.68 9.84
N HIS A 32 3.33 -17.40 9.47
CA HIS A 32 4.25 -16.42 10.03
C HIS A 32 3.52 -15.14 10.41
N PRO A 33 2.83 -15.09 11.57
CA PRO A 33 2.02 -13.94 11.94
C PRO A 33 2.80 -12.63 12.10
N ASP A 34 4.09 -12.72 12.41
CA ASP A 34 4.96 -11.54 12.60
C ASP A 34 5.71 -11.13 11.33
N CYS A 35 5.40 -11.74 10.18
CA CYS A 35 6.07 -11.40 8.93
C CYS A 35 5.83 -9.93 8.54
N LYS A 36 6.86 -9.29 7.98
CA LYS A 36 6.73 -7.93 7.46
C LYS A 36 6.38 -7.97 5.99
N LEU A 37 5.28 -7.29 5.64
CA LEU A 37 4.87 -7.09 4.26
C LEU A 37 5.69 -5.97 3.62
N ILE A 38 6.25 -6.24 2.45
CA ILE A 38 7.16 -5.34 1.74
C ILE A 38 6.59 -5.01 0.36
N ALA A 39 6.24 -3.75 0.17
CA ALA A 39 5.99 -3.17 -1.15
C ALA A 39 7.26 -2.43 -1.63
N GLY A 40 7.40 -1.15 -1.28
CA GLY A 40 8.51 -0.28 -1.70
C GLY A 40 9.76 -0.29 -0.81
N ASN A 41 9.70 -0.92 0.36
CA ASN A 41 10.77 -0.95 1.37
C ASN A 41 11.26 0.42 1.89
N THR A 42 10.52 1.50 1.65
CA THR A 42 10.93 2.87 2.00
C THR A 42 10.88 3.15 3.50
N GLU A 43 10.07 2.40 4.27
CA GLU A 43 10.06 2.43 5.74
C GLU A 43 10.92 1.30 6.31
N ILE A 44 10.58 0.04 5.99
CA ILE A 44 11.26 -1.14 6.57
C ILE A 44 12.78 -1.13 6.33
N GLY A 45 13.23 -0.62 5.18
CA GLY A 45 14.65 -0.45 4.90
C GLY A 45 15.33 0.58 5.81
N VAL A 46 14.62 1.66 6.17
CA VAL A 46 15.10 2.68 7.13
C VAL A 46 15.14 2.10 8.54
N GLU A 47 14.10 1.37 8.96
CA GLU A 47 14.07 0.71 10.27
C GLU A 47 15.19 -0.31 10.43
N SER A 48 15.39 -1.15 9.41
CA SER A 48 16.45 -2.16 9.43
C SER A 48 17.84 -1.51 9.50
N LYS A 49 18.06 -0.42 8.75
CA LYS A 49 19.37 0.24 8.67
C LYS A 49 19.68 1.15 9.85
N LEU A 50 18.75 2.01 10.25
CA LEU A 50 18.96 3.07 11.24
C LEU A 50 18.54 2.63 12.64
N LYS A 51 17.41 1.91 12.76
CA LYS A 51 16.91 1.40 14.05
C LYS A 51 17.45 0.00 14.38
N LYS A 52 18.23 -0.61 13.48
CA LYS A 52 18.81 -1.96 13.62
C LYS A 52 17.75 -3.05 13.89
N MET A 53 16.53 -2.84 13.40
CA MET A 53 15.46 -3.82 13.54
C MET A 53 15.75 -5.04 12.65
N ILE A 54 15.46 -6.24 13.17
CA ILE A 54 15.65 -7.50 12.46
C ILE A 54 14.28 -8.10 12.20
N TYR A 55 14.01 -8.38 10.92
CA TYR A 55 12.77 -8.99 10.47
C TYR A 55 13.08 -10.34 9.81
N PRO A 56 12.95 -11.46 10.55
CA PRO A 56 13.36 -12.78 10.06
C PRO A 56 12.53 -13.28 8.88
N VAL A 57 11.28 -12.83 8.76
CA VAL A 57 10.38 -13.22 7.67
C VAL A 57 9.83 -11.98 6.97
N LEU A 58 10.16 -11.88 5.68
CA LEU A 58 9.70 -10.83 4.79
C LEU A 58 8.80 -11.41 3.70
N VAL A 59 7.77 -10.66 3.30
CA VAL A 59 6.86 -11.08 2.23
C VAL A 59 6.67 -9.93 1.25
N SER A 60 7.11 -10.09 0.00
CA SER A 60 6.84 -9.08 -1.02
C SER A 60 5.40 -9.19 -1.52
N VAL A 61 4.68 -8.06 -1.52
CA VAL A 61 3.29 -7.97 -2.00
C VAL A 61 3.17 -7.42 -3.43
N THR A 62 4.30 -7.09 -4.05
CA THR A 62 4.38 -6.39 -5.35
C THR A 62 3.95 -7.23 -6.56
N ARG A 63 3.90 -8.56 -6.41
CA ARG A 63 3.54 -9.51 -7.49
C ARG A 63 2.07 -9.93 -7.46
N ILE A 64 1.31 -9.51 -6.46
CA ILE A 64 -0.09 -9.92 -6.29
C ILE A 64 -0.98 -8.97 -7.11
N PRO A 65 -1.62 -9.46 -8.20
CA PRO A 65 -2.34 -8.58 -9.12
C PRO A 65 -3.46 -7.81 -8.45
N GLN A 66 -4.20 -8.43 -7.52
CA GLN A 66 -5.29 -7.80 -6.78
C GLN A 66 -4.83 -6.54 -6.04
N LEU A 67 -3.63 -6.53 -5.47
CA LEU A 67 -3.09 -5.39 -4.72
C LEU A 67 -2.47 -4.30 -5.62
N MET A 68 -2.41 -4.55 -6.93
CA MET A 68 -1.86 -3.64 -7.94
C MET A 68 -2.94 -3.08 -8.88
N LYS A 69 -4.22 -3.46 -8.67
CA LYS A 69 -5.35 -2.98 -9.45
C LYS A 69 -5.73 -1.56 -9.09
N ILE A 70 -6.35 -0.88 -10.04
CA ILE A 70 -7.02 0.38 -9.81
C ILE A 70 -8.31 0.39 -10.63
N GLU A 71 -9.40 0.82 -10.02
CA GLU A 71 -10.73 0.76 -10.62
C GLU A 71 -11.53 2.01 -10.29
N MET A 72 -12.17 2.58 -11.31
CA MET A 72 -13.13 3.67 -11.14
C MET A 72 -14.48 3.06 -10.79
N THR A 73 -15.08 3.51 -9.70
CA THR A 73 -16.43 3.08 -9.28
C THR A 73 -17.40 4.25 -9.38
N GLU A 74 -18.68 4.00 -9.15
CA GLU A 74 -19.69 5.06 -9.10
C GLU A 74 -19.44 6.05 -7.95
N THR A 75 -18.83 5.58 -6.86
CA THR A 75 -18.61 6.32 -5.61
C THR A 75 -17.19 6.86 -5.45
N GLY A 76 -16.23 6.44 -6.27
CA GLY A 76 -14.85 6.91 -6.16
C GLY A 76 -13.85 6.09 -6.98
N ILE A 77 -12.65 5.91 -6.42
CA ILE A 77 -11.56 5.14 -7.03
C ILE A 77 -11.09 4.10 -6.01
N GLN A 78 -11.16 2.83 -6.37
CA GLN A 78 -10.56 1.76 -5.59
C GLN A 78 -9.10 1.62 -6.00
N ILE A 79 -8.20 1.74 -5.04
CA ILE A 79 -6.75 1.73 -5.26
C ILE A 79 -6.16 0.50 -4.56
N GLY A 80 -5.46 -0.33 -5.31
CA GLY A 80 -4.74 -1.48 -4.78
C GLY A 80 -3.67 -1.06 -3.78
N ALA A 81 -3.59 -1.79 -2.66
CA ALA A 81 -2.72 -1.48 -1.52
C ALA A 81 -1.23 -1.32 -1.87
N SER A 82 -0.75 -2.03 -2.89
CA SER A 82 0.66 -2.04 -3.32
C SER A 82 0.95 -1.11 -4.49
N LEU A 83 -0.05 -0.35 -4.97
CA LEU A 83 0.14 0.54 -6.12
C LEU A 83 1.11 1.69 -5.77
N PRO A 84 2.14 1.94 -6.60
CA PRO A 84 3.05 3.06 -6.38
C PRO A 84 2.34 4.42 -6.37
N LEU A 85 2.74 5.32 -5.47
CA LEU A 85 2.17 6.67 -5.36
C LEU A 85 2.29 7.48 -6.65
N SER A 86 3.33 7.25 -7.47
CA SER A 86 3.46 7.89 -8.78
C SER A 86 2.37 7.47 -9.76
N LYS A 87 1.88 6.23 -9.68
CA LYS A 87 0.73 5.77 -10.48
C LYS A 87 -0.59 6.33 -9.94
N VAL A 88 -0.73 6.41 -8.62
CA VAL A 88 -1.88 7.06 -7.97
C VAL A 88 -2.00 8.52 -8.41
N ASP A 89 -0.90 9.28 -8.34
CA ASP A 89 -0.82 10.68 -8.78
C ASP A 89 -1.24 10.84 -10.26
N ALA A 90 -0.74 9.98 -11.14
CA ALA A 90 -1.11 10.00 -12.56
C ALA A 90 -2.60 9.75 -12.79
N VAL A 91 -3.21 8.85 -12.02
CA VAL A 91 -4.65 8.54 -12.11
C VAL A 91 -5.48 9.71 -11.60
N PHE A 92 -5.12 10.30 -10.47
CA PHE A 92 -5.80 11.49 -9.95
C PHE A 92 -5.74 12.65 -10.95
N LYS A 93 -4.58 12.92 -11.55
CA LYS A 93 -4.46 13.93 -12.61
C LYS A 93 -5.35 13.62 -13.81
N SER A 94 -5.39 12.35 -14.24
CA SER A 94 -6.28 11.93 -15.33
C SER A 94 -7.76 12.12 -14.97
N ALA A 95 -8.16 11.81 -13.74
CA ALA A 95 -9.53 11.95 -13.25
C ALA A 95 -9.94 13.43 -13.17
N VAL A 96 -9.08 14.30 -12.64
CA VAL A 96 -9.30 15.77 -12.59
C VAL A 96 -9.57 16.35 -13.98
N ASN A 97 -8.86 15.87 -15.01
CA ASN A 97 -9.04 16.35 -16.38
C ASN A 97 -10.30 15.83 -17.08
N LYS A 98 -10.90 14.73 -16.59
CA LYS A 98 -12.01 14.03 -17.26
C LYS A 98 -13.35 14.20 -16.55
N LEU A 99 -13.33 14.40 -15.24
CA LEU A 99 -14.53 14.42 -14.41
C LEU A 99 -14.89 15.86 -14.01
N PRO A 100 -16.17 16.14 -13.72
CA PRO A 100 -16.58 17.43 -13.21
C PRO A 100 -15.86 17.81 -11.91
N GLU A 101 -15.53 19.09 -11.75
CA GLU A 101 -14.77 19.63 -10.61
C GLU A 101 -15.34 19.22 -9.24
N TYR A 102 -16.66 19.21 -9.09
CA TYR A 102 -17.31 18.85 -7.84
C TYR A 102 -17.05 17.39 -7.40
N LYS A 103 -16.63 16.50 -8.31
CA LYS A 103 -16.27 15.11 -8.03
C LYS A 103 -14.78 14.91 -7.75
N THR A 104 -13.92 15.91 -7.98
CA THR A 104 -12.47 15.73 -8.01
C THR A 104 -11.71 16.54 -6.96
N LYS A 105 -12.41 17.28 -6.09
CA LYS A 105 -11.82 18.10 -5.02
C LYS A 105 -10.81 17.33 -4.16
N THR A 106 -11.14 16.10 -3.75
CA THR A 106 -10.24 15.24 -2.99
C THR A 106 -9.00 14.87 -3.81
N PHE A 107 -9.15 14.54 -5.09
CA PHE A 107 -8.02 14.20 -5.97
C PHE A 107 -7.05 15.38 -6.13
N VAL A 108 -7.58 16.61 -6.26
CA VAL A 108 -6.76 17.83 -6.31
C VAL A 108 -5.93 17.98 -5.03
N ALA A 109 -6.52 17.77 -3.85
CA ALA A 109 -5.79 17.84 -2.58
C ALA A 109 -4.67 16.79 -2.50
N PHE A 110 -4.92 15.55 -2.96
CA PHE A 110 -3.88 14.52 -3.03
C PHE A 110 -2.76 14.88 -4.01
N ILE A 111 -3.09 15.43 -5.18
CA ILE A 111 -2.08 15.86 -6.18
C ILE A 111 -1.17 16.95 -5.59
N GLU A 112 -1.76 17.96 -4.94
CA GLU A 112 -1.00 19.03 -4.29
C GLU A 112 -0.10 18.49 -3.17
N MET A 113 -0.59 17.55 -2.36
CA MET A 113 0.23 16.94 -1.32
C MET A 113 1.38 16.09 -1.91
N LEU A 114 1.08 15.26 -2.92
CA LEU A 114 2.07 14.42 -3.59
C LEU A 114 3.15 15.20 -4.35
N ARG A 115 2.89 16.47 -4.70
CA ARG A 115 3.89 17.38 -5.27
C ARG A 115 5.07 17.60 -4.32
N TRP A 116 4.80 17.74 -3.02
CA TRP A 116 5.79 18.00 -1.97
C TRP A 116 6.26 16.71 -1.28
N PHE A 117 5.51 15.62 -1.43
CA PHE A 117 5.82 14.32 -0.83
C PHE A 117 7.09 13.71 -1.45
N ALA A 118 8.22 13.85 -0.75
CA ALA A 118 9.50 13.23 -1.09
C ALA A 118 9.95 13.48 -2.56
N GLY A 119 10.90 12.66 -3.04
CA GLY A 119 11.32 12.64 -4.45
C GLY A 119 10.50 11.69 -5.31
N HIS A 120 10.59 11.85 -6.64
CA HIS A 120 9.95 10.93 -7.59
C HIS A 120 10.37 9.47 -7.38
N GLN A 121 11.62 9.25 -6.98
CA GLN A 121 12.20 7.93 -6.69
C GLN A 121 11.44 7.22 -5.57
N ILE A 122 11.13 7.93 -4.48
CA ILE A 122 10.35 7.41 -3.36
C ILE A 122 8.90 7.16 -3.81
N ARG A 123 8.27 8.13 -4.49
CA ARG A 123 6.89 7.97 -4.97
C ARG A 123 6.71 6.82 -5.97
N SER A 124 7.75 6.44 -6.70
CA SER A 124 7.70 5.34 -7.66
C SER A 124 7.82 3.94 -7.04
N VAL A 125 8.09 3.85 -5.74
CA VAL A 125 8.14 2.56 -5.02
C VAL A 125 7.24 2.53 -3.77
N ALA A 126 7.05 3.66 -3.08
CA ALA A 126 6.13 3.75 -1.95
C ALA A 126 4.69 3.55 -2.40
N CYS A 127 3.86 2.99 -1.53
CA CYS A 127 2.43 2.77 -1.77
C CYS A 127 1.57 3.36 -0.65
N LEU A 128 0.28 3.58 -0.92
CA LEU A 128 -0.66 4.14 0.06
C LEU A 128 -0.79 3.25 1.31
N ALA A 129 -0.97 1.93 1.15
CA ALA A 129 -1.14 1.05 2.31
C ALA A 129 0.12 0.99 3.18
N GLY A 130 1.31 1.06 2.57
CA GLY A 130 2.55 1.19 3.33
C GLY A 130 2.58 2.46 4.17
N ASN A 131 2.21 3.61 3.58
CA ASN A 131 2.12 4.87 4.30
C ASN A 131 1.07 4.86 5.44
N ILE A 132 -0.10 4.26 5.20
CA ILE A 132 -1.16 4.09 6.21
C ILE A 132 -0.64 3.22 7.37
N MET A 133 -0.11 2.03 7.07
CA MET A 133 0.33 1.07 8.08
C MET A 133 1.58 1.49 8.85
N THR A 134 2.42 2.35 8.27
CA THR A 134 3.51 3.00 9.02
C THR A 134 2.97 3.90 10.14
N ALA A 135 1.76 4.45 9.97
CA ALA A 135 1.08 5.29 10.97
C ALA A 135 1.98 6.39 11.55
N SER A 136 2.81 7.01 10.71
CA SER A 136 3.68 8.09 11.14
C SER A 136 2.84 9.28 11.65
N PRO A 137 3.13 9.84 12.85
CA PRO A 137 2.44 11.03 13.36
C PRO A 137 2.54 12.25 12.46
N ILE A 138 3.52 12.27 11.55
CA ILE A 138 3.76 13.31 10.56
C ILE A 138 3.47 12.83 9.13
N SER A 139 2.63 11.80 8.96
CA SER A 139 2.23 11.36 7.63
C SER A 139 1.39 12.44 6.94
N ASP A 140 1.81 12.84 5.74
CA ASP A 140 1.09 13.81 4.93
C ASP A 140 -0.23 13.28 4.35
N LEU A 141 -0.32 11.98 4.06
CA LEU A 141 -1.47 11.40 3.36
C LEU A 141 -2.56 10.92 4.32
N ASN A 142 -2.19 10.55 5.56
CA ASN A 142 -3.15 10.06 6.55
C ASN A 142 -4.24 11.11 6.90
N PRO A 143 -3.91 12.40 7.14
CA PRO A 143 -4.92 13.43 7.37
C PRO A 143 -5.89 13.60 6.19
N LEU A 144 -5.40 13.48 4.95
CA LEU A 144 -6.26 13.58 3.76
C LEU A 144 -7.23 12.40 3.66
N LEU A 145 -6.74 11.18 3.92
CA LEU A 145 -7.55 9.96 3.91
C LEU A 145 -8.62 9.99 5.01
N LEU A 146 -8.28 10.50 6.21
CA LEU A 146 -9.22 10.66 7.31
C LEU A 146 -10.27 11.72 7.00
N ALA A 147 -9.85 12.89 6.48
CA ALA A 147 -10.75 13.97 6.11
C ALA A 147 -11.75 13.57 5.01
N CYS A 148 -11.35 12.71 4.07
CA CYS A 148 -12.24 12.18 3.04
C CYS A 148 -12.99 10.90 3.43
N LYS A 149 -12.83 10.42 4.67
CA LYS A 149 -13.42 9.17 5.17
C LYS A 149 -13.13 7.99 4.24
N ALA A 150 -11.88 7.87 3.82
CA ALA A 150 -11.44 6.78 2.95
C ALA A 150 -11.84 5.42 3.55
N VAL A 151 -12.31 4.51 2.71
CA VAL A 151 -12.73 3.17 3.12
C VAL A 151 -11.61 2.19 2.79
N LEU A 152 -11.15 1.46 3.81
CA LEU A 152 -10.14 0.43 3.71
C LEU A 152 -10.82 -0.92 3.66
N GLU A 153 -10.63 -1.65 2.57
CA GLU A 153 -10.99 -3.06 2.49
C GLU A 153 -9.84 -3.89 3.08
N VAL A 154 -10.11 -4.59 4.18
CA VAL A 154 -9.14 -5.46 4.86
C VAL A 154 -9.59 -6.90 4.77
N ILE A 155 -8.62 -7.80 4.68
CA ILE A 155 -8.83 -9.24 4.58
C ILE A 155 -8.07 -9.95 5.71
N ASP A 156 -8.69 -10.93 6.35
CA ASP A 156 -8.03 -11.78 7.34
C ASP A 156 -7.37 -13.03 6.71
N THR A 157 -6.70 -13.85 7.51
CA THR A 157 -6.03 -15.05 6.98
C THR A 157 -7.01 -16.10 6.47
N ASP A 158 -8.26 -16.10 6.96
CA ASP A 158 -9.32 -17.04 6.57
C ASP A 158 -10.05 -16.59 5.29
N GLY A 159 -9.69 -15.42 4.77
CA GLY A 159 -10.22 -14.85 3.53
C GLY A 159 -11.47 -14.01 3.74
N ASN A 160 -11.88 -13.74 4.98
CA ASN A 160 -13.01 -12.86 5.25
C ASN A 160 -12.60 -11.41 5.00
N THR A 161 -13.43 -10.67 4.28
CA THR A 161 -13.21 -9.24 4.03
C THR A 161 -14.15 -8.40 4.88
N ARG A 162 -13.66 -7.24 5.29
CA ARG A 162 -14.51 -6.19 5.87
C ARG A 162 -14.03 -4.82 5.43
N GLN A 163 -14.93 -3.86 5.47
CA GLN A 163 -14.61 -2.46 5.22
C GLN A 163 -14.45 -1.72 6.55
N VAL A 164 -13.42 -0.88 6.62
CA VAL A 164 -13.13 -0.03 7.76
C VAL A 164 -13.03 1.40 7.23
N THR A 165 -13.89 2.29 7.71
CA THR A 165 -13.76 3.72 7.41
C THR A 165 -12.61 4.30 8.23
N MET A 166 -11.78 5.10 7.57
CA MET A 166 -10.70 5.81 8.23
C MET A 166 -11.27 7.06 8.92
N ASP A 167 -11.40 6.99 10.23
CA ASP A 167 -11.96 8.04 11.10
C ASP A 167 -11.01 8.35 12.27
N GLU A 168 -11.47 9.16 13.23
CA GLU A 168 -10.70 9.55 14.42
C GLU A 168 -10.29 8.39 15.34
N ASN A 169 -10.91 7.21 15.20
CA ASN A 169 -10.61 6.03 16.02
C ASN A 169 -9.71 5.02 15.30
N PHE A 170 -9.25 5.32 14.09
CA PHE A 170 -8.47 4.38 13.28
C PHE A 170 -7.01 4.24 13.73
N PHE A 171 -6.37 5.32 14.18
CA PHE A 171 -4.95 5.34 14.62
C PHE A 171 -4.81 5.37 16.14
#